data_AF-A0A1H8LV67-F1
#
_entry.id   AF-A0A1H8LV67-F1
#
_cell.length_a   1.000
_cell.length_b   1.000
_cell.length_c   1.000
_cell.angle_alpha   90.00
_cell.angle_beta   90.00
_cell.angle_gamma   90.00
#
_symmetry.space_group_name_H-M   'P 1'
#
loop_
_entity.id
_entity.type
_entity.pdbx_description
1 polymer ?
#
loop_
_entity_poly.entity_id
_entity_poly.type
_entity_poly.pdbx_seq_one_letter_code
_entity_poly.pdbx_strand_id
1 'polypeptide(L)'
;MAKFHVQGHRKLYIHNTLDQGADNARSDIEKKLKDGDRTGIGFDYMTCGIMLAFTFEAQVNFMGTRFCTPWSYFGVWKAKVETVFNALKMEYDWAKRPFISAQKMKVFRDTLAHGKPVDENLNEDFEAATMEEARAKYNFKQAWEAMMTHEEIMQAYDDNQQVWKMMLEKSGINIMDTLDQMNLTIHAINPPLQG
;
A
#
# COMPACT_ATOMS: atom_id res chain seq x y z
N MET A 1 0.25 29.16 35.38
CA MET A 1 0.40 27.91 34.60
C MET A 1 1.86 27.53 34.60
N ALA A 2 2.18 26.25 34.85
CA ALA A 2 3.54 25.74 34.68
C ALA A 2 3.94 25.89 33.21
N LYS A 3 5.19 26.29 32.96
CA LYS A 3 5.76 26.39 31.61
C LYS A 3 6.82 25.30 31.47
N PHE A 4 6.94 24.73 30.28
CA PHE A 4 7.94 23.70 29.97
C PHE A 4 8.72 24.11 28.74
N HIS A 5 10.02 23.88 28.75
CA HIS A 5 10.88 23.90 27.58
C HIS A 5 11.01 22.47 27.06
N VAL A 6 10.56 22.24 25.82
CA VAL A 6 10.59 20.91 25.19
C VAL A 6 11.48 20.98 23.96
N GLN A 7 12.46 20.08 23.89
CA GLN A 7 13.27 19.85 22.69
C GLN A 7 13.17 18.39 22.30
N GLY A 8 13.20 18.10 21.01
CA GLY A 8 13.15 16.71 20.57
C GLY A 8 13.25 16.51 19.08
N HIS A 9 13.39 15.25 18.71
CA HIS A 9 13.47 14.80 17.33
C HIS A 9 12.56 13.59 17.15
N ARG A 10 11.82 13.56 16.04
CA ARG A 10 10.98 12.41 15.67
C ARG A 10 11.29 11.92 14.26
N LYS A 11 11.18 10.61 14.09
CA LYS A 11 11.22 9.92 12.80
C LYS A 11 9.88 9.21 12.65
N LEU A 12 9.14 9.56 11.61
CA LEU A 12 7.83 8.97 11.33
C LEU A 12 7.86 8.32 9.96
N TYR A 13 7.35 7.11 9.87
CA TYR A 13 7.45 6.24 8.72
C TYR A 13 6.09 5.63 8.38
N ILE A 14 5.39 6.30 7.45
CA ILE A 14 4.02 5.96 7.08
C ILE A 14 3.85 4.52 6.54
N HIS A 15 4.92 3.89 6.03
CA HIS A 15 4.86 2.52 5.53
C HIS A 15 4.40 1.52 6.61
N ASN A 16 4.71 1.75 7.90
CA ASN A 16 4.24 0.87 8.98
C ASN A 16 2.72 0.95 9.18
N THR A 17 2.16 2.16 9.09
CA THR A 17 0.71 2.37 9.24
C THR A 17 -0.04 1.81 8.04
N LEU A 18 0.49 1.98 6.84
CA LEU A 18 -0.10 1.42 5.62
C LEU A 18 -0.07 -0.12 5.64
N ASP A 19 1.05 -0.70 6.09
CA ASP A 19 1.21 -2.15 6.22
C ASP A 19 0.22 -2.75 7.23
N GLN A 20 0.07 -2.12 8.39
CA GLN A 20 -0.96 -2.48 9.37
C GLN A 20 -2.38 -2.33 8.82
N GLY A 21 -2.63 -1.32 7.98
CA GLY A 21 -3.90 -1.14 7.28
C GLY A 21 -4.19 -2.30 6.32
N ALA A 22 -3.18 -2.79 5.60
CA ALA A 22 -3.31 -3.96 4.75
C ALA A 22 -3.57 -5.23 5.57
N ASP A 23 -2.85 -5.45 6.68
CA ASP A 23 -3.04 -6.61 7.55
C ASP A 23 -4.42 -6.63 8.23
N ASN A 24 -4.93 -5.47 8.63
CA ASN A 24 -6.29 -5.37 9.17
C ASN A 24 -7.32 -5.78 8.12
N ALA A 25 -7.22 -5.25 6.90
CA ALA A 25 -8.14 -5.62 5.81
C ALA A 25 -8.04 -7.12 5.46
N ARG A 26 -6.82 -7.68 5.42
CA ARG A 26 -6.60 -9.13 5.24
C ARG A 26 -7.29 -9.94 6.33
N SER A 27 -7.13 -9.55 7.59
CA SER A 27 -7.73 -10.22 8.74
C SER A 27 -9.26 -10.20 8.69
N ASP A 28 -9.85 -9.07 8.28
CA ASP A 28 -11.30 -8.93 8.10
C ASP A 28 -11.82 -9.83 6.97
N ILE A 29 -11.09 -9.92 5.85
CA ILE A 29 -11.40 -10.86 4.75
C ILE A 29 -11.40 -12.30 5.26
N GLU A 30 -10.32 -12.73 5.91
CA GLU A 30 -10.16 -14.11 6.40
C GLU A 30 -11.27 -14.48 7.39
N LYS A 31 -11.61 -13.55 8.29
CA LYS A 31 -12.70 -13.72 9.24
C LYS A 31 -14.05 -13.90 8.52
N LYS A 32 -14.40 -13.01 7.59
CA LYS A 32 -15.63 -13.13 6.80
C LYS A 32 -15.70 -14.45 6.03
N LEU A 33 -14.58 -14.86 5.43
CA LEU A 33 -14.50 -16.12 4.70
C LEU A 33 -14.81 -17.32 5.60
N LYS A 34 -14.19 -17.36 6.78
CA LYS A 34 -14.39 -18.38 7.81
C LYS A 34 -15.82 -18.42 8.34
N ASP A 35 -16.43 -17.25 8.54
CA ASP A 35 -17.79 -17.12 9.07
C ASP A 35 -18.87 -17.35 7.99
N GLY A 36 -18.47 -17.62 6.74
CA GLY A 36 -19.39 -17.77 5.60
C GLY A 36 -20.01 -16.44 5.13
N ASP A 37 -19.59 -15.31 5.71
CA ASP A 37 -20.02 -13.98 5.31
C ASP A 37 -19.31 -13.55 4.02
N ARG A 38 -20.08 -13.03 3.07
CA ARG A 38 -19.56 -12.48 1.80
C ARG A 38 -19.97 -11.02 1.62
N THR A 39 -20.65 -10.44 2.60
CA THR A 39 -21.19 -9.08 2.54
C THR A 39 -20.06 -8.06 2.45
N GLY A 40 -20.05 -7.31 1.34
CA GLY A 40 -19.05 -6.27 1.09
C GLY A 40 -17.61 -6.75 0.92
N ILE A 41 -17.36 -8.06 0.78
CA ILE A 41 -16.00 -8.62 0.73
C ILE A 41 -15.16 -8.09 -0.44
N GLY A 42 -15.81 -7.69 -1.54
CA GLY A 42 -15.18 -6.98 -2.64
C GLY A 42 -14.52 -5.67 -2.19
N PHE A 43 -15.17 -4.89 -1.33
CA PHE A 43 -14.59 -3.65 -0.81
C PHE A 43 -13.40 -3.94 0.12
N ASP A 44 -13.45 -5.02 0.89
CA ASP A 44 -12.32 -5.39 1.75
C ASP A 44 -11.10 -5.79 0.91
N TYR A 45 -11.30 -6.55 -0.19
CA TYR A 45 -10.24 -6.82 -1.18
C TYR A 45 -9.69 -5.53 -1.78
N MET A 46 -10.55 -4.55 -2.09
CA MET A 46 -10.15 -3.27 -2.65
C MET A 46 -9.24 -2.53 -1.68
N THR A 47 -9.67 -2.42 -0.43
CA THR A 47 -8.91 -1.76 0.63
C THR A 47 -7.57 -2.44 0.84
N CYS A 48 -7.54 -3.77 0.93
CA CYS A 48 -6.31 -4.53 1.09
C CYS A 48 -5.33 -4.27 -0.07
N GLY A 49 -5.79 -4.39 -1.32
CA GLY A 49 -4.94 -4.18 -2.50
C GLY A 49 -4.38 -2.75 -2.60
N ILE A 50 -5.19 -1.73 -2.29
CA ILE A 50 -4.75 -0.32 -2.28
C ILE A 50 -3.70 -0.10 -1.19
N MET A 51 -3.94 -0.60 0.02
CA MET A 51 -3.01 -0.46 1.14
C MET A 51 -1.68 -1.14 0.84
N LEU A 52 -1.69 -2.32 0.20
CA LEU A 52 -0.47 -3.00 -0.27
C LEU A 52 0.30 -2.16 -1.29
N ALA A 53 -0.38 -1.60 -2.29
CA ALA A 53 0.26 -0.75 -3.30
C ALA A 53 0.94 0.48 -2.66
N PHE A 54 0.27 1.15 -1.71
CA PHE A 54 0.83 2.29 -1.00
C PHE A 54 1.96 1.90 -0.05
N THR A 55 1.83 0.75 0.64
CA THR A 55 2.87 0.21 1.51
C THR A 55 4.16 -0.01 0.74
N PHE A 56 4.08 -0.72 -0.40
CA PHE A 56 5.22 -0.98 -1.26
C PHE A 56 5.93 0.31 -1.68
N GLU A 57 5.17 1.30 -2.18
CA GLU A 57 5.74 2.57 -2.62
C GLU A 57 6.36 3.36 -1.45
N ALA A 58 5.75 3.33 -0.27
CA ALA A 58 6.29 3.98 0.92
C ALA A 58 7.58 3.30 1.44
N GLN A 59 7.68 1.97 1.34
CA GLN A 59 8.90 1.22 1.64
C GLN A 59 10.03 1.54 0.65
N VAL A 60 9.71 1.61 -0.65
CA VAL A 60 10.66 2.04 -1.69
C VAL A 60 11.13 3.47 -1.43
N ASN A 61 10.23 4.38 -1.05
CA ASN A 61 10.61 5.75 -0.67
C ASN A 61 11.52 5.76 0.57
N PHE A 62 11.23 4.94 1.58
CA PHE A 62 12.06 4.82 2.78
C PHE A 62 13.50 4.39 2.44
N MET A 63 13.63 3.41 1.54
CA MET A 63 14.92 2.91 1.07
C MET A 63 15.63 3.93 0.18
N GLY A 64 14.91 4.54 -0.78
CA GLY A 64 15.44 5.53 -1.69
C GLY A 64 16.05 6.73 -0.99
N THR A 65 15.37 7.29 0.01
CA THR A 65 15.90 8.41 0.82
C THR A 65 17.20 8.07 1.55
N ARG A 66 17.50 6.79 1.79
CA ARG A 66 18.72 6.35 2.50
C ARG A 66 19.86 5.96 1.56
N PHE A 67 19.54 5.30 0.46
CA PHE A 67 20.55 4.66 -0.39
C PHE A 67 20.72 5.32 -1.76
N CYS A 68 19.83 6.23 -2.15
CA CYS A 68 19.83 6.84 -3.48
C CYS A 68 19.85 8.36 -3.34
N THR A 69 20.99 9.02 -3.59
CA THR A 69 21.07 10.49 -3.56
C THR A 69 21.53 11.02 -4.93
N PRO A 70 20.79 11.96 -5.54
CA PRO A 70 19.52 12.53 -5.09
C PRO A 70 18.33 11.53 -5.18
N TRP A 71 17.29 11.73 -4.36
CA TRP A 71 16.05 10.94 -4.40
C TRP A 71 14.85 11.80 -4.84
N SER A 72 14.02 11.27 -5.74
CA SER A 72 12.77 11.90 -6.18
C SER A 72 11.55 11.11 -5.75
N TYR A 73 10.75 11.68 -4.86
CA TYR A 73 9.49 11.09 -4.40
C TYR A 73 8.44 11.00 -5.52
N PHE A 74 8.51 11.87 -6.53
CA PHE A 74 7.55 11.95 -7.65
C PHE A 74 8.06 11.30 -8.94
N GLY A 75 9.17 10.56 -8.89
CA GLY A 75 9.69 9.84 -10.05
C GLY A 75 8.73 8.77 -10.57
N VAL A 76 8.94 8.36 -11.83
CA VAL A 76 8.18 7.26 -12.45
C VAL A 76 8.34 5.99 -11.60
N TRP A 77 7.23 5.36 -11.22
CA TRP A 77 7.19 4.25 -10.27
C TRP A 77 8.24 3.16 -10.57
N LYS A 78 8.26 2.63 -11.80
CA LYS A 78 9.19 1.54 -12.18
C LYS A 78 10.65 1.96 -12.03
N ALA A 79 11.00 3.14 -12.55
CA ALA A 79 12.35 3.67 -12.45
C ALA A 79 12.79 3.90 -10.98
N LYS A 80 11.87 4.34 -10.10
CA LYS A 80 12.15 4.50 -8.66
C LYS A 80 12.47 3.16 -8.01
N VAL A 81 11.65 2.14 -8.27
CA VAL A 81 11.84 0.81 -7.70
C VAL A 81 13.15 0.20 -8.18
N GLU A 82 13.42 0.26 -9.49
CA GLU A 82 14.67 -0.25 -10.08
C GLU A 82 15.90 0.49 -9.54
N THR A 83 15.81 1.80 -9.33
CA THR A 83 16.89 2.59 -8.70
C THR A 83 17.22 2.05 -7.31
N VAL A 84 16.20 1.80 -6.48
CA VAL A 84 16.39 1.23 -5.13
C VAL A 84 16.93 -0.19 -5.20
N PHE A 85 16.34 -1.06 -6.01
CA PHE A 85 16.78 -2.45 -6.13
C PHE A 85 18.22 -2.56 -6.62
N ASN A 86 18.62 -1.71 -7.57
CA ASN A 86 20.00 -1.65 -8.06
C ASN A 86 20.95 -1.15 -6.96
N ALA A 87 20.57 -0.12 -6.19
CA ALA A 87 21.36 0.36 -5.07
C ALA A 87 21.56 -0.70 -3.98
N LEU A 88 20.52 -1.52 -3.74
CA LEU A 88 20.54 -2.66 -2.81
C LEU A 88 21.15 -3.93 -3.41
N LYS A 89 21.55 -3.92 -4.69
CA LYS A 89 22.03 -5.11 -5.42
C LYS A 89 21.07 -6.30 -5.29
N MET A 90 19.77 -6.01 -5.42
CA MET A 90 18.71 -7.00 -5.47
C MET A 90 18.62 -7.59 -6.88
N GLU A 91 18.48 -8.91 -6.96
CA GLU A 91 18.07 -9.57 -8.19
C GLU A 91 16.55 -9.56 -8.26
N TYR A 92 15.99 -9.13 -9.39
CA TYR A 92 14.56 -9.07 -9.60
C TYR A 92 14.18 -9.45 -11.02
N ASP A 93 13.00 -10.07 -11.13
CA ASP A 93 12.37 -10.43 -12.40
C ASP A 93 10.89 -10.03 -12.32
N TRP A 94 10.52 -9.02 -13.10
CA TRP A 94 9.17 -8.47 -13.11
C TRP A 94 8.11 -9.47 -13.58
N ALA A 95 8.50 -10.55 -14.27
CA ALA A 95 7.58 -11.59 -14.71
C ALA A 95 7.37 -12.69 -13.65
N LYS A 96 8.04 -12.60 -12.49
CA LYS A 96 8.01 -13.64 -11.46
C LYS A 96 7.66 -13.09 -10.09
N ARG A 97 7.17 -13.99 -9.24
CA ARG A 97 7.02 -13.70 -7.81
C ARG A 97 8.40 -13.45 -7.17
N PRO A 98 8.47 -12.53 -6.19
CA PRO A 98 7.36 -11.73 -5.66
C PRO A 98 7.05 -10.45 -6.46
N PHE A 99 7.91 -10.05 -7.41
CA PHE A 99 7.87 -8.72 -8.04
C PHE A 99 6.67 -8.47 -8.96
N ILE A 100 6.15 -9.50 -9.60
CA ILE A 100 4.95 -9.39 -10.45
C ILE A 100 3.74 -8.88 -9.65
N SER A 101 3.62 -9.25 -8.38
CA SER A 101 2.52 -8.83 -7.52
C SER A 101 2.57 -7.33 -7.21
N ALA A 102 3.77 -6.77 -6.99
CA ALA A 102 3.94 -5.32 -6.84
C ALA A 102 3.52 -4.55 -8.10
N GLN A 103 3.82 -5.09 -9.29
CA GLN A 103 3.38 -4.50 -10.55
C GLN A 103 1.86 -4.56 -10.72
N LYS A 104 1.23 -5.70 -10.39
CA LYS A 104 -0.23 -5.84 -10.41
C LYS A 104 -0.90 -4.85 -9.46
N MET A 105 -0.41 -4.73 -8.22
CA MET A 105 -0.94 -3.78 -7.23
C MET A 105 -0.78 -2.32 -7.65
N LYS A 106 0.35 -1.97 -8.30
CA LYS A 106 0.52 -0.65 -8.92
C LYS A 106 -0.55 -0.40 -9.99
N VAL A 107 -0.74 -1.34 -10.92
CA VAL A 107 -1.73 -1.19 -12.01
C VAL A 107 -3.13 -1.06 -11.42
N PHE A 108 -3.47 -1.90 -10.46
CA PHE A 108 -4.74 -1.84 -9.75
C PHE A 108 -4.99 -0.48 -9.08
N ARG A 109 -4.04 0.00 -8.27
CA ARG A 109 -4.10 1.30 -7.62
C ARG A 109 -4.26 2.44 -8.62
N ASP A 110 -3.54 2.40 -9.74
CA ASP A 110 -3.65 3.44 -10.77
C ASP A 110 -4.98 3.38 -11.52
N THR A 111 -5.53 2.19 -11.76
CA THR A 111 -6.87 2.04 -12.35
C THR A 111 -7.92 2.71 -11.46
N LEU A 112 -7.88 2.47 -10.16
CA LEU A 112 -8.82 3.08 -9.22
C LEU A 112 -8.59 4.58 -9.04
N ALA A 113 -7.34 5.01 -8.91
CA ALA A 113 -7.00 6.42 -8.70
C ALA A 113 -7.34 7.31 -9.90
N HIS A 114 -7.22 6.79 -11.12
CA HIS A 114 -7.55 7.54 -12.33
C HIS A 114 -9.00 7.38 -12.78
N GLY A 115 -9.72 6.34 -12.32
CA GLY A 115 -11.17 6.19 -12.41
C GLY A 115 -11.78 6.58 -13.76
N LYS A 116 -11.13 6.23 -14.87
CA LYS A 116 -11.54 6.72 -16.20
C LYS A 116 -12.95 6.20 -16.53
N PRO A 117 -13.89 7.06 -16.92
CA PRO A 117 -15.19 6.61 -17.37
C PRO A 117 -15.01 5.73 -18.61
N VAL A 118 -15.76 4.64 -18.66
CA VAL A 118 -15.89 3.79 -19.84
C VAL A 118 -17.18 4.22 -20.55
N ASP A 119 -17.03 4.71 -21.77
CA ASP A 119 -18.14 5.10 -22.65
C ASP A 119 -18.02 4.28 -23.93
N GLU A 120 -18.87 3.26 -24.06
CA GLU A 120 -18.83 2.28 -25.13
C GLU A 120 -20.20 2.20 -25.79
N ASN A 121 -20.24 2.41 -27.12
CA ASN A 121 -21.44 2.18 -27.91
C ASN A 121 -21.56 0.69 -28.21
N LEU A 122 -22.50 0.03 -27.54
CA LEU A 122 -22.69 -1.41 -27.66
C LEU A 122 -23.38 -1.84 -28.96
N ASN A 123 -23.87 -0.90 -29.78
CA ASN A 123 -24.44 -1.06 -31.13
C ASN A 123 -25.40 -2.26 -31.34
N GLU A 124 -25.96 -2.79 -30.25
CA GLU A 124 -26.87 -3.93 -30.25
C GLU A 124 -28.16 -3.54 -29.54
N ASP A 125 -29.27 -3.66 -30.27
CA ASP A 125 -30.59 -3.60 -29.67
C ASP A 125 -30.86 -4.91 -28.94
N PHE A 126 -31.22 -4.81 -27.66
CA PHE A 126 -31.56 -5.94 -26.81
C PHE A 126 -32.74 -5.58 -25.93
N GLU A 127 -33.76 -6.43 -25.95
CA GLU A 127 -34.89 -6.34 -25.04
C GLU A 127 -34.59 -7.22 -23.82
N ALA A 128 -34.56 -6.60 -22.64
CA ALA A 128 -34.45 -7.29 -21.37
C ALA A 128 -35.80 -7.21 -20.64
N ALA A 129 -36.28 -8.31 -20.06
CA ALA A 129 -37.47 -8.27 -19.22
C ALA A 129 -37.21 -7.57 -17.88
N THR A 130 -35.95 -7.49 -17.45
CA THR A 130 -35.52 -6.83 -16.20
C THR A 130 -34.15 -6.15 -16.34
N MET A 131 -33.86 -5.21 -15.44
CA MET A 131 -32.53 -4.57 -15.35
C MET A 131 -31.42 -5.56 -15.00
N GLU A 132 -31.74 -6.63 -14.27
CA GLU A 132 -30.77 -7.67 -13.90
C GLU A 132 -30.35 -8.49 -15.12
N GLU A 133 -31.30 -8.85 -15.98
CA GLU A 133 -31.03 -9.50 -17.26
C GLU A 133 -30.19 -8.62 -18.20
N ALA A 134 -30.50 -7.32 -18.28
CA ALA A 134 -29.68 -6.36 -19.02
C ALA A 134 -28.24 -6.30 -18.48
N ARG A 135 -28.07 -6.32 -17.15
CA ARG A 135 -26.75 -6.32 -16.51
C ARG A 135 -25.96 -7.60 -16.77
N ALA A 136 -26.64 -8.73 -16.78
CA ALA A 136 -26.03 -10.03 -17.08
C ALA A 136 -25.53 -10.10 -18.53
N LYS A 137 -26.30 -9.58 -19.50
CA LYS A 137 -25.89 -9.55 -20.92
C LYS A 137 -24.62 -8.72 -21.13
N TYR A 138 -24.59 -7.49 -20.61
CA TYR A 138 -23.53 -6.55 -20.92
C TYR A 138 -22.34 -6.57 -19.95
N ASN A 139 -22.34 -7.49 -18.98
CA ASN A 139 -21.25 -7.69 -18.02
C ASN A 139 -20.69 -6.35 -17.52
N PHE A 140 -21.47 -5.63 -16.69
CA PHE A 140 -21.15 -4.30 -16.13
C PHE A 140 -19.88 -4.26 -15.24
N LYS A 141 -19.02 -5.26 -15.32
CA LYS A 141 -17.77 -5.35 -14.60
C LYS A 141 -16.74 -4.40 -15.19
N GLN A 142 -16.17 -3.57 -14.35
CA GLN A 142 -15.02 -2.76 -14.73
C GLN A 142 -13.71 -3.56 -14.63
N ALA A 143 -12.70 -3.13 -15.38
CA ALA A 143 -11.41 -3.82 -15.43
C ALA A 143 -10.76 -4.07 -14.06
N TRP A 144 -11.01 -3.20 -13.06
CA TRP A 144 -10.49 -3.37 -11.72
C TRP A 144 -11.07 -4.59 -10.99
N GLU A 145 -12.31 -4.98 -11.29
CA GLU A 145 -12.99 -6.10 -10.61
C GLU A 145 -12.30 -7.44 -10.90
N ALA A 146 -11.72 -7.59 -12.09
CA ALA A 146 -10.97 -8.79 -12.47
C ALA A 146 -9.61 -8.90 -11.75
N MET A 147 -9.10 -7.81 -11.19
CA MET A 147 -7.79 -7.74 -10.50
C MET A 147 -7.88 -8.03 -8.99
N MET A 148 -9.08 -8.36 -8.50
CA MET A 148 -9.39 -8.44 -7.07
C MET A 148 -10.02 -9.78 -6.70
N THR A 149 -9.32 -10.86 -7.04
CA THR A 149 -9.66 -12.18 -6.51
C THR A 149 -9.02 -12.39 -5.14
N HIS A 150 -9.59 -13.31 -4.34
CA HIS A 150 -9.00 -13.69 -3.07
C HIS A 150 -7.53 -14.10 -3.22
N GLU A 151 -7.25 -14.99 -4.17
CA GLU A 151 -5.92 -15.50 -4.44
C GLU A 151 -4.95 -14.38 -4.82
N GLU A 152 -5.36 -13.45 -5.69
CA GLU A 152 -4.49 -12.35 -6.10
C GLU A 152 -4.15 -11.40 -4.94
N ILE A 153 -5.11 -11.07 -4.07
CA ILE A 153 -4.87 -10.18 -2.94
C ILE A 153 -4.02 -10.85 -1.86
N MET A 154 -4.33 -12.11 -1.50
CA MET A 154 -3.53 -12.84 -0.50
C MET A 154 -2.10 -13.07 -1.00
N GLN A 155 -1.94 -13.44 -2.28
CA GLN A 155 -0.62 -13.58 -2.88
C GLN A 155 0.15 -12.25 -2.88
N ALA A 156 -0.52 -11.15 -3.22
CA ALA A 156 0.12 -9.84 -3.20
C ALA A 156 0.53 -9.41 -1.78
N TYR A 157 -0.24 -9.80 -0.77
CA TYR A 157 0.11 -9.57 0.63
C TYR A 157 1.43 -10.27 0.97
N ASP A 158 1.50 -11.58 0.74
CA ASP A 158 2.70 -12.38 1.03
C ASP A 158 3.92 -11.89 0.25
N ASP A 159 3.74 -11.61 -1.04
CA ASP A 159 4.81 -11.13 -1.91
C ASP A 159 5.32 -9.75 -1.47
N ASN A 160 4.44 -8.85 -0.99
CA ASN A 160 4.84 -7.56 -0.47
C ASN A 160 5.71 -7.70 0.79
N GLN A 161 5.32 -8.59 1.72
CA GLN A 161 6.12 -8.90 2.90
C GLN A 161 7.48 -9.50 2.52
N GLN A 162 7.50 -10.39 1.52
CA GLN A 162 8.73 -10.99 1.03
C GLN A 162 9.67 -9.95 0.43
N VAL A 163 9.19 -9.04 -0.42
CA VAL A 163 10.05 -7.99 -1.01
C VAL A 163 10.57 -7.05 0.08
N TRP A 164 9.75 -6.69 1.06
CA TRP A 164 10.20 -5.86 2.18
C TRP A 164 11.32 -6.52 2.96
N LYS A 165 11.15 -7.79 3.32
CA LYS A 165 12.19 -8.58 3.98
C LYS A 165 13.48 -8.62 3.15
N MET A 166 13.40 -8.86 1.84
CA MET A 166 14.56 -8.86 0.95
C MET A 166 15.27 -7.49 0.94
N MET A 167 14.53 -6.38 0.92
CA MET A 167 15.12 -5.04 0.98
C MET A 167 15.84 -4.80 2.31
N LEU A 168 15.27 -5.24 3.44
CA LEU A 168 15.92 -5.15 4.75
C LEU A 168 17.20 -5.98 4.82
N GLU A 169 17.16 -7.23 4.37
CA GLU A 169 18.32 -8.12 4.33
C GLU A 169 19.46 -7.54 3.49
N LYS A 170 19.14 -6.97 2.31
CA LYS A 170 20.14 -6.39 1.40
C LYS A 170 20.66 -5.04 1.85
N SER A 171 19.85 -4.25 2.55
CA SER A 171 20.25 -2.95 3.09
C SER A 171 21.05 -3.04 4.38
N GLY A 172 20.95 -4.15 5.12
CA GLY A 172 21.54 -4.29 6.45
C GLY A 172 20.84 -3.45 7.53
N ILE A 173 19.68 -2.87 7.22
CA ILE A 173 18.88 -2.10 8.18
C ILE A 173 18.23 -3.06 9.18
N ASN A 174 18.30 -2.73 10.47
CA ASN A 174 17.54 -3.44 11.48
C ASN A 174 16.06 -3.03 11.39
N ILE A 175 15.13 -3.99 11.51
CA ILE A 175 13.69 -3.71 11.50
C ILE A 175 13.29 -2.65 12.54
N MET A 176 13.98 -2.58 13.69
CA MET A 176 13.70 -1.57 14.72
C MET A 176 14.00 -0.14 14.25
N ASP A 177 14.86 0.03 13.24
CA ASP A 177 15.18 1.33 12.62
C ASP A 177 14.13 1.78 11.60
N THR A 178 13.16 0.91 11.28
CA THR A 178 12.04 1.22 10.39
C THR A 178 10.81 1.66 11.17
N LEU A 179 10.82 1.54 12.51
CA LEU A 179 9.72 1.96 13.39
C LEU A 179 9.73 3.47 13.62
N ASP A 180 8.55 4.01 13.98
CA ASP A 180 8.44 5.39 14.44
C ASP A 180 9.25 5.59 15.73
N GLN A 181 10.07 6.64 15.77
CA GLN A 181 10.95 6.93 16.89
C GLN A 181 10.76 8.39 17.33
N MET A 182 10.77 8.63 18.65
CA MET A 182 10.69 9.97 19.20
C MET A 182 11.61 10.09 20.42
N ASN A 183 12.46 11.12 20.41
CA ASN A 183 13.30 11.49 21.55
C ASN A 183 12.87 12.88 22.00
N LEU A 184 12.47 13.02 23.28
CA LEU A 184 12.07 14.29 23.88
C LEU A 184 12.88 14.55 25.14
N THR A 185 13.32 15.79 25.30
CA THR A 185 13.84 16.36 26.53
C THR A 185 12.88 17.44 27.00
N ILE A 186 12.41 17.33 28.25
CA ILE A 186 11.42 18.25 28.83
C ILE A 186 12.01 18.86 30.10
N HIS A 187 12.08 20.19 30.15
CA HIS A 187 12.50 20.95 31.34
C HIS A 187 11.34 21.78 31.87
N ALA A 188 11.01 21.64 33.15
CA ALA A 188 10.08 22.54 33.81
C ALA A 188 10.74 23.91 34.01
N ILE A 189 10.03 24.98 33.66
CA ILE A 189 10.45 26.36 33.91
C ILE A 189 9.76 26.80 35.20
N ASN A 190 10.51 26.78 36.30
CA ASN A 190 10.02 27.31 37.58
C ASN A 190 9.81 28.83 37.46
N PRO A 191 8.68 29.36 37.96
CA PRO A 191 8.54 30.80 38.08
C PRO A 191 9.63 31.35 39.02
N PRO A 192 10.15 32.56 38.79
CA PRO A 192 11.11 33.18 39.71
C PRO A 192 10.50 33.24 41.12
N LEU A 193 11.30 32.89 42.13
CA LEU A 193 10.92 33.03 43.54
C LEU A 193 10.54 34.49 43.77
N GLN A 194 9.29 34.75 44.14
CA GLN A 194 8.87 36.08 44.60
C GLN A 194 9.58 36.33 45.94
N GLY A 195 10.50 37.29 45.94
CA GLY A 195 11.16 37.80 47.15
C GLY A 195 10.28 38.76 47.93
#